data_AF-A0A6L8EJJ6-F1
#
_entry.id   AF-A0A6L8EJJ6-F1
#
_cell.length_a   1.000
_cell.length_b   1.000
_cell.length_c   1.000
_cell.angle_alpha   90.00
_cell.angle_beta   90.00
_cell.angle_gamma   90.00
#
_symmetry.space_group_name_H-M   'P 1'
#
loop_
_entity.id
_entity.type
_entity.pdbx_description
1 polymer ?
#
loop_
_entity_poly.entity_id
_entity_poly.type
_entity_poly.pdbx_seq_one_letter_code
_entity_poly.pdbx_strand_id
1 'polypeptide(L)'
;MNNTGGNPGIESLKPVGHGDRVFNLLSYTLMLWASLIVIQGFVLGQALLPPQGNLSLVQGTAVILVSALIMTLFMSLNGKAGLQHGIPFCIQVRASFGIRGARFPELIRLIPAIVWYGFGTWIAALAMDGIIHTLTGFTADGIKLIYFFAFLIIQTWFAARGIRMMKWFTVAASVALVLIIV
;
A
#
# COMPACT_ATOMS: atom_id res chain seq x y z
N MET A 1 27.81 -25.93 -12.54
CA MET A 1 27.31 -25.56 -13.89
C MET A 1 25.88 -26.05 -13.97
N ASN A 2 24.94 -25.23 -13.54
CA ASN A 2 24.15 -24.29 -14.34
C ASN A 2 22.91 -24.96 -14.95
N ASN A 3 21.79 -24.23 -14.92
CA ASN A 3 20.46 -24.53 -15.45
C ASN A 3 19.54 -25.43 -14.59
N THR A 4 19.05 -24.88 -13.47
CA THR A 4 17.63 -25.09 -13.12
C THR A 4 16.82 -23.96 -13.73
N GLY A 5 16.25 -24.23 -14.91
CA GLY A 5 15.23 -23.40 -15.57
C GLY A 5 13.91 -23.40 -14.80
N GLY A 6 13.93 -22.94 -13.55
CA GLY A 6 12.73 -22.67 -12.76
C GLY A 6 12.13 -21.35 -13.23
N ASN A 7 11.02 -21.45 -13.95
CA ASN A 7 10.11 -20.36 -14.30
C ASN A 7 10.03 -19.29 -13.18
N PRO A 8 10.26 -17.98 -13.43
CA PRO A 8 10.29 -16.92 -12.40
C PRO A 8 8.93 -16.60 -11.77
N GLY A 9 7.97 -17.54 -11.77
CA GLY A 9 6.57 -17.30 -11.46
C GLY A 9 5.92 -18.23 -10.42
N ILE A 10 6.59 -19.24 -9.85
CA ILE A 10 5.88 -20.22 -9.01
C ILE A 10 6.77 -20.81 -7.92
N GLU A 11 6.90 -20.10 -6.79
CA GLU A 11 7.04 -20.68 -5.42
C GLU A 11 7.15 -19.58 -4.34
N SER A 12 6.26 -18.57 -4.38
CA SER A 12 6.16 -17.51 -3.35
C SER A 12 5.75 -18.04 -1.95
N LEU A 13 5.48 -19.34 -1.82
CA LEU A 13 5.00 -19.97 -0.58
C LEU A 13 6.10 -20.73 0.18
N LYS A 14 7.30 -20.88 -0.37
CA LYS A 14 8.40 -21.53 0.35
C LYS A 14 9.02 -20.56 1.37
N PRO A 15 9.42 -21.06 2.56
CA PRO A 15 10.11 -20.24 3.53
C PRO A 15 11.47 -19.78 2.98
N VAL A 16 11.81 -18.51 3.23
CA VAL A 16 13.11 -17.95 2.81
C VAL A 16 14.19 -18.36 3.80
N GLY A 17 15.25 -19.00 3.31
CA GLY A 17 16.39 -19.45 4.12
C GLY A 17 17.19 -18.29 4.71
N HIS A 18 17.94 -18.53 5.79
CA HIS A 18 18.71 -17.47 6.49
C HIS A 18 19.74 -16.76 5.60
N GLY A 19 20.32 -17.45 4.60
CA GLY A 19 21.30 -16.88 3.66
C GLY A 19 20.71 -15.99 2.56
N ASP A 20 19.41 -16.10 2.27
CA ASP A 20 18.73 -15.34 1.21
C ASP A 20 17.97 -14.11 1.75
N ARG A 21 18.20 -13.76 3.02
CA ARG A 21 17.54 -12.62 3.68
C ARG A 21 18.21 -11.31 3.29
N VAL A 22 17.62 -10.64 2.32
CA VAL A 22 18.11 -9.34 1.80
C VAL A 22 17.79 -8.13 2.69
N PHE A 23 16.87 -8.26 3.66
CA PHE A 23 16.45 -7.15 4.52
C PHE A 23 17.21 -7.14 5.85
N ASN A 24 18.05 -6.13 6.05
CA ASN A 24 18.59 -5.77 7.36
C ASN A 24 17.55 -4.97 8.18
N LEU A 25 17.73 -4.86 9.51
CA LEU A 25 16.84 -4.12 10.40
C LEU A 25 16.58 -2.68 9.90
N LEU A 26 17.63 -2.01 9.43
CA LEU A 26 17.53 -0.67 8.87
C LEU A 26 16.70 -0.66 7.58
N SER A 27 16.95 -1.58 6.65
CA SER A 27 16.18 -1.72 5.41
C SER A 27 14.70 -2.02 5.69
N TYR A 28 14.41 -2.82 6.70
CA TYR A 28 13.06 -3.13 7.14
C TYR A 28 12.35 -1.90 7.71
N THR A 29 12.98 -1.17 8.62
CA THR A 29 12.41 0.06 9.21
C THR A 29 12.20 1.15 8.15
N LEU A 30 13.14 1.35 7.23
CA LEU A 30 13.00 2.32 6.14
C LEU A 30 11.87 1.94 5.17
N MET A 31 11.69 0.65 4.87
CA MET A 31 10.56 0.18 4.06
C MET A 31 9.23 0.48 4.75
N LEU A 32 9.11 0.22 6.05
CA LEU A 32 7.91 0.55 6.81
C LEU A 32 7.66 2.06 6.79
N TRP A 33 8.68 2.86 7.03
CA TRP A 33 8.55 4.32 7.02
C TRP A 33 8.10 4.86 5.66
N ALA A 34 8.69 4.37 4.56
CA ALA A 34 8.28 4.73 3.21
C ALA A 34 6.83 4.32 2.90
N SER A 35 6.36 3.18 3.42
CA SER A 35 4.99 2.71 3.21
C SER A 35 3.92 3.52 3.96
N LEU A 36 4.31 4.26 5.00
CA LEU A 36 3.41 5.07 5.82
C LEU A 36 3.20 6.48 5.24
N ILE A 37 4.08 6.94 4.35
CA ILE A 37 3.96 8.25 3.70
C ILE A 37 3.05 8.13 2.49
N VAL A 38 1.75 8.31 2.71
CA VAL A 38 0.72 8.22 1.66
C VAL A 38 -0.31 9.34 1.79
N ILE A 39 -0.88 9.76 0.66
CA ILE A 39 -1.85 10.87 0.60
C ILE A 39 -3.04 10.63 1.55
N GLN A 40 -3.48 9.38 1.71
CA GLN A 40 -4.57 9.02 2.62
C GLN A 40 -4.26 9.38 4.08
N GLY A 41 -3.00 9.25 4.52
CA GLY A 41 -2.59 9.62 5.87
C GLY A 41 -2.75 11.11 6.14
N PHE A 42 -2.43 11.96 5.14
CA PHE A 42 -2.65 13.39 5.22
C PHE A 42 -4.14 13.75 5.24
N VAL A 43 -4.98 13.02 4.48
CA VAL A 43 -6.44 13.17 4.50
C VAL A 43 -7.04 12.83 5.87
N LEU A 44 -6.52 11.80 6.52
CA LEU A 44 -6.94 11.48 7.89
C LEU A 44 -6.43 12.51 8.91
N GLY A 45 -5.21 13.01 8.74
CA GLY A 45 -4.64 14.05 9.59
C GLY A 45 -5.44 15.36 9.56
N GLN A 46 -5.82 15.84 8.37
CA GLN A 46 -6.67 17.04 8.24
C GLN A 46 -8.05 16.84 8.88
N ALA A 47 -8.63 15.65 8.77
CA ALA A 47 -9.95 15.36 9.32
C ALA A 47 -10.02 15.46 10.86
N LEU A 48 -8.88 15.40 11.55
CA LEU A 48 -8.80 15.59 13.00
C LEU A 48 -8.80 17.06 13.43
N LEU A 49 -8.38 17.97 12.55
CA LEU A 49 -8.14 19.38 12.85
C LEU A 49 -9.35 20.27 12.49
N PRO A 50 -9.52 21.44 13.12
CA PRO A 50 -10.55 22.38 12.75
C PRO A 50 -10.28 22.91 11.35
N PRO A 51 -11.29 23.03 10.47
CA PRO A 51 -12.73 23.03 10.74
C PRO A 51 -13.46 21.67 10.62
N GLN A 52 -12.78 20.57 10.23
CA GLN A 52 -13.44 19.27 10.05
C GLN A 52 -13.53 18.45 11.35
N GLY A 53 -12.51 18.54 12.19
CA GLY A 53 -12.46 17.93 13.51
C GLY A 53 -12.47 18.99 14.62
N ASN A 54 -12.58 18.52 15.86
CA ASN A 54 -12.64 19.37 17.05
C ASN A 54 -11.36 19.31 17.90
N LEU A 55 -10.29 18.67 17.40
CA LEU A 55 -9.04 18.53 18.15
C LEU A 55 -8.09 19.68 17.81
N SER A 56 -7.53 20.32 18.83
CA SER A 56 -6.44 21.29 18.62
C SER A 56 -5.23 20.62 17.95
N LEU A 57 -4.39 21.39 17.25
CA LEU A 57 -3.15 20.91 16.60
C LEU A 57 -2.29 20.05 17.53
N VAL A 58 -2.18 20.47 18.80
CA VAL A 58 -1.39 19.76 19.82
C VAL A 58 -2.04 18.41 20.16
N GLN A 59 -3.36 18.39 20.33
CA GLN A 59 -4.10 17.17 20.64
C GLN A 59 -4.11 16.19 19.46
N GLY A 60 -4.34 16.69 18.24
CA GLY A 60 -4.30 15.88 17.02
C GLY A 60 -2.93 15.25 16.81
N THR A 61 -1.85 16.02 17.00
CA THR A 61 -0.48 15.50 16.91
C THR A 61 -0.21 14.44 17.97
N ALA A 62 -0.63 14.66 19.22
CA ALA A 62 -0.47 13.69 20.29
C ALA A 62 -1.22 12.38 20.01
N VAL A 63 -2.46 12.45 19.49
CA VAL A 63 -3.24 11.26 19.10
C VAL A 63 -2.54 10.49 17.98
N ILE A 64 -2.04 11.18 16.95
CA ILE A 64 -1.29 10.54 15.85
C ILE A 64 -0.04 9.83 16.39
N LEU A 65 0.74 10.48 17.27
CA LEU A 65 1.94 9.89 17.87
C LEU A 65 1.62 8.65 18.70
N VAL A 66 0.61 8.72 19.58
CA VAL A 66 0.19 7.58 20.40
C VAL A 66 -0.31 6.43 19.52
N SER A 67 -1.11 6.72 18.50
CA SER A 67 -1.59 5.71 17.55
C SER A 67 -0.44 5.03 16.81
N ALA A 68 0.58 5.78 16.38
CA ALA A 68 1.73 5.25 15.68
C ALA A 68 2.57 4.34 16.57
N LEU A 69 2.75 4.68 17.85
CA LEU A 69 3.46 3.85 18.83
C LEU A 69 2.73 2.52 19.07
N ILE A 70 1.40 2.59 19.28
CA ILE A 70 0.57 1.40 19.50
C ILE A 70 0.58 0.51 18.25
N MET A 71 0.40 1.09 17.06
CA MET A 71 0.45 0.37 15.79
C MET A 71 1.80 -0.32 15.60
N THR A 72 2.89 0.39 15.85
CA THR A 72 4.26 -0.16 15.71
C THR A 72 4.47 -1.35 16.63
N LEU A 73 3.97 -1.31 17.86
CA LEU A 73 4.03 -2.42 18.80
C LEU A 73 3.29 -3.65 18.26
N PHE A 74 2.02 -3.50 17.85
CA PHE A 74 1.24 -4.62 17.32
C PHE A 74 1.82 -5.19 16.02
N MET A 75 2.31 -4.33 15.13
CA MET A 75 2.91 -4.77 13.88
C MET A 75 4.25 -5.49 14.10
N SER A 76 5.03 -5.07 15.09
CA SER A 76 6.26 -5.76 15.50
C SER A 76 5.96 -7.16 16.07
N LEU A 77 4.92 -7.29 16.88
CA LEU A 77 4.47 -8.58 17.40
C LEU A 77 3.96 -9.50 16.28
N ASN A 78 3.18 -8.97 15.34
CA ASN A 78 2.65 -9.72 14.21
C ASN A 78 3.78 -10.18 13.24
N GLY A 79 4.76 -9.30 12.99
CA GLY A 79 5.88 -9.54 12.09
C GLY A 79 6.94 -10.50 12.62
N LYS A 80 7.00 -10.76 13.93
CA LYS A 80 8.00 -11.64 14.57
C LYS A 80 8.03 -13.04 13.95
N ALA A 81 6.88 -13.65 13.68
CA ALA A 81 6.81 -14.98 13.09
C ALA A 81 7.36 -15.01 11.64
N GLY A 82 7.08 -13.96 10.86
CA GLY A 82 7.61 -13.80 9.50
C GLY A 82 9.12 -13.57 9.50
N LEU A 83 9.66 -12.79 10.45
CA LEU A 83 11.10 -12.55 10.59
C LEU A 83 11.86 -13.80 11.08
N GLN A 84 11.30 -14.56 12.01
CA GLN A 84 11.96 -15.75 12.54
C GLN A 84 11.92 -16.91 11.55
N HIS A 85 10.72 -17.25 11.05
CA HIS A 85 10.51 -18.45 10.24
C HIS A 85 10.55 -18.22 8.73
N GLY A 86 10.58 -16.96 8.27
CA GLY A 86 10.59 -16.65 6.83
C GLY A 86 9.33 -17.11 6.10
N ILE A 87 8.25 -17.41 6.83
CA ILE A 87 7.00 -17.92 6.28
C ILE A 87 6.10 -16.78 5.80
N PRO A 88 5.39 -16.94 4.68
CA PRO A 88 4.38 -15.98 4.25
C PRO A 88 3.19 -15.99 5.20
N PHE A 89 2.47 -14.88 5.24
CA PHE A 89 1.27 -14.71 6.08
C PHE A 89 0.22 -15.82 5.87
N CYS A 90 0.01 -16.25 4.62
CA CYS A 90 -0.94 -17.33 4.30
C CYS A 90 -0.59 -18.66 4.98
N ILE A 91 0.69 -18.90 5.31
CA ILE A 91 1.13 -20.08 6.06
C ILE A 91 1.04 -19.83 7.57
N GLN A 92 1.39 -18.63 8.04
CA GLN A 92 1.27 -18.25 9.45
C GLN A 92 -0.16 -18.45 9.98
N VAL A 93 -1.15 -18.09 9.17
CA VAL A 93 -2.57 -18.20 9.51
C VAL A 93 -3.06 -19.66 9.57
N ARG A 94 -2.47 -20.57 8.77
CA ARG A 94 -2.80 -22.01 8.79
C ARG A 94 -2.42 -22.68 10.11
N ALA A 95 -1.41 -22.15 10.82
CA ALA A 95 -1.03 -22.68 12.13
C ALA A 95 -2.15 -22.50 13.18
N SER A 96 -2.94 -21.43 13.08
CA SER A 96 -4.02 -21.13 14.04
C SER A 96 -5.40 -21.63 13.61
N PHE A 97 -5.72 -21.59 12.31
CA PHE A 97 -7.06 -21.92 11.79
C PHE A 97 -7.10 -23.21 10.96
N GLY A 98 -5.97 -23.91 10.80
CA GLY A 98 -5.85 -25.07 9.92
C GLY A 98 -5.92 -24.72 8.43
N ILE A 99 -5.80 -25.74 7.57
CA ILE A 99 -5.72 -25.55 6.10
C ILE A 99 -7.03 -25.02 5.52
N ARG A 100 -8.18 -25.53 5.98
CA ARG A 100 -9.50 -25.11 5.49
C ARG A 100 -9.97 -23.81 6.15
N GLY A 101 -9.68 -23.62 7.45
CA GLY A 101 -10.10 -22.43 8.19
C GLY A 101 -9.28 -21.18 7.89
N ALA A 102 -8.06 -21.31 7.33
CA ALA A 102 -7.23 -20.16 6.94
C ALA A 102 -7.87 -19.24 5.90
N ARG A 103 -8.85 -19.72 5.13
CA ARG A 103 -9.57 -18.91 4.13
C ARG A 103 -10.36 -17.75 4.77
N PHE A 104 -10.88 -17.94 5.98
CA PHE A 104 -11.68 -16.92 6.66
C PHE A 104 -10.88 -15.65 7.00
N PRO A 105 -9.75 -15.73 7.74
CA PRO A 105 -8.89 -14.57 7.98
C PRO A 105 -8.23 -14.01 6.70
N GLU A 106 -7.97 -14.84 5.69
CA GLU A 106 -7.53 -14.36 4.37
C GLU A 106 -8.60 -13.46 3.71
N LEU A 107 -9.88 -13.86 3.76
CA LEU A 107 -10.99 -13.04 3.24
C LEU A 107 -11.19 -11.75 4.04
N ILE A 108 -11.12 -11.82 5.38
CA ILE A 108 -11.22 -10.62 6.24
C ILE A 108 -10.14 -9.61 5.87
N ARG A 109 -8.92 -10.06 5.52
CA ARG A 109 -7.83 -9.17 5.10
C ARG A 109 -8.01 -8.63 3.68
N LEU A 110 -8.67 -9.38 2.80
CA LEU A 110 -8.96 -8.96 1.43
C LEU A 110 -9.90 -7.76 1.39
N ILE A 111 -10.90 -7.70 2.26
CA ILE A 111 -11.91 -6.63 2.26
C ILE A 111 -11.27 -5.24 2.46
N PRO A 112 -10.46 -4.98 3.52
CA PRO A 112 -9.73 -3.72 3.67
C PRO A 112 -8.79 -3.43 2.50
N ALA A 113 -8.17 -4.45 1.89
CA ALA A 113 -7.26 -4.25 0.77
C ALA A 113 -8.00 -3.69 -0.46
N ILE A 114 -9.20 -4.21 -0.77
CA ILE A 114 -10.05 -3.71 -1.85
C ILE A 114 -10.52 -2.28 -1.55
N VAL A 115 -10.97 -2.04 -0.32
CA VAL A 115 -11.42 -0.71 0.12
C VAL A 115 -10.29 0.32 0.02
N TRP A 116 -9.09 -0.04 0.47
CA TRP A 116 -7.92 0.83 0.41
C TRP A 116 -7.49 1.14 -1.03
N TYR A 117 -7.56 0.14 -1.90
CA TYR A 117 -7.34 0.31 -3.33
C TYR A 117 -8.35 1.27 -3.97
N GLY A 118 -9.64 1.16 -3.58
CA GLY A 118 -10.68 2.10 -4.00
C GLY A 118 -10.44 3.53 -3.52
N PHE A 119 -10.15 3.73 -2.24
CA PHE A 119 -9.85 5.07 -1.70
C PHE A 119 -8.65 5.73 -2.39
N GLY A 120 -7.58 4.98 -2.67
CA GLY A 120 -6.43 5.48 -3.43
C GLY A 120 -6.81 5.92 -4.84
N THR A 121 -7.62 5.13 -5.52
CA THR A 121 -8.10 5.44 -6.89
C THR A 121 -9.02 6.66 -6.91
N TRP A 122 -9.84 6.85 -5.87
CA TRP A 122 -10.70 8.02 -5.74
C TRP A 122 -9.92 9.32 -5.59
N ILE A 123 -8.90 9.32 -4.75
CA ILE A 123 -8.03 10.49 -4.58
C ILE A 123 -7.30 10.82 -5.89
N ALA A 124 -6.86 9.80 -6.64
CA ALA A 124 -6.26 10.00 -7.96
C ALA A 124 -7.24 10.62 -8.97
N ALA A 125 -8.52 10.20 -8.95
CA ALA A 125 -9.56 10.77 -9.78
C ALA A 125 -9.84 12.25 -9.43
N LEU A 126 -9.85 12.60 -8.14
CA LEU A 126 -9.98 13.99 -7.68
C LEU A 126 -8.79 14.86 -8.13
N ALA A 127 -7.57 14.32 -8.07
CA ALA A 127 -6.39 15.03 -8.54
C ALA A 127 -6.44 15.30 -10.06
N MET A 128 -6.88 14.31 -10.85
CA MET A 128 -7.05 14.46 -12.30
C MET A 128 -8.12 15.48 -12.66
N ASP A 129 -9.25 15.47 -11.94
CA ASP A 129 -10.30 16.49 -12.10
C ASP A 129 -9.77 17.90 -11.86
N GLY A 130 -8.99 18.11 -10.79
CA GLY A 130 -8.35 19.39 -10.50
C GLY A 130 -7.38 19.86 -11.59
N ILE A 131 -6.58 18.95 -12.15
CA ILE A 131 -5.65 19.26 -13.25
C ILE A 131 -6.41 19.67 -14.51
N ILE A 132 -7.41 18.88 -14.92
CA ILE A 132 -8.19 19.15 -16.14
C ILE A 132 -8.99 20.44 -16.02
N HIS A 133 -9.60 20.67 -14.86
CA HIS A 133 -10.29 21.93 -14.55
C HIS A 133 -9.34 23.13 -14.70
N THR A 134 -8.12 23.03 -14.21
CA THR A 134 -7.12 24.12 -14.27
C THR A 134 -6.65 24.38 -15.71
N LEU A 135 -6.52 23.33 -16.54
CA LEU A 135 -6.02 23.44 -17.92
C LEU A 135 -7.09 23.86 -18.93
N THR A 136 -8.34 23.41 -18.75
CA THR A 136 -9.39 23.54 -19.77
C THR A 136 -10.59 24.35 -19.30
N GLY A 137 -10.71 24.64 -18.00
CA GLY A 137 -11.91 25.24 -17.41
C GLY A 137 -13.16 24.36 -17.49
N PHE A 138 -13.01 23.10 -17.92
CA PHE A 138 -14.12 22.18 -18.08
C PHE A 138 -14.53 21.61 -16.73
N THR A 139 -15.78 21.87 -16.35
CA THR A 139 -16.40 21.33 -15.14
C THR A 139 -17.65 20.56 -15.53
N ALA A 140 -17.66 19.26 -15.25
CA ALA A 140 -18.85 18.44 -15.44
C ALA A 140 -19.12 17.66 -14.16
N ASP A 141 -20.30 17.86 -13.58
CA ASP A 141 -20.74 17.11 -12.42
C ASP A 141 -20.81 15.63 -12.75
N GLY A 142 -20.01 14.82 -12.05
CA GLY A 142 -19.92 13.38 -12.25
C GLY A 142 -18.72 12.90 -13.09
N ILE A 143 -17.94 13.78 -13.72
CA ILE A 143 -16.76 13.35 -14.50
C ILE A 143 -15.70 12.65 -13.64
N LYS A 144 -15.65 12.99 -12.35
CA LYS A 144 -14.85 12.31 -11.32
C LYS A 144 -15.09 10.79 -11.29
N LEU A 145 -16.33 10.33 -11.49
CA LEU A 145 -16.65 8.90 -11.54
C LEU A 145 -16.08 8.24 -12.80
N ILE A 146 -16.08 8.96 -13.93
CA ILE A 146 -15.49 8.47 -15.18
C ILE A 146 -13.99 8.31 -14.99
N TYR A 147 -13.30 9.31 -14.42
CA TYR A 147 -11.87 9.21 -14.10
C TYR A 147 -11.60 8.08 -13.10
N PHE A 148 -12.45 7.90 -12.10
CA PHE A 148 -12.32 6.81 -11.14
C PHE A 148 -12.36 5.44 -11.80
N PHE A 149 -13.40 5.14 -12.60
CA PHE A 149 -13.50 3.84 -13.27
C PHE A 149 -12.42 3.65 -14.33
N ALA A 150 -12.06 4.70 -15.07
CA ALA A 150 -10.95 4.66 -16.02
C ALA A 150 -9.63 4.31 -15.31
N PHE A 151 -9.30 4.99 -14.22
CA PHE A 151 -8.12 4.68 -13.43
C PHE A 151 -8.17 3.28 -12.82
N LEU A 152 -9.33 2.86 -12.30
CA LEU A 152 -9.50 1.54 -11.72
C LEU A 152 -9.17 0.44 -12.75
N ILE A 153 -9.71 0.56 -13.97
CA ILE A 153 -9.48 -0.39 -15.05
C ILE A 153 -8.00 -0.37 -15.47
N ILE A 154 -7.44 0.82 -15.70
CA ILE A 154 -6.06 0.97 -16.15
C ILE A 154 -5.09 0.41 -15.09
N GLN A 155 -5.27 0.76 -13.82
CA GLN A 155 -4.41 0.29 -12.74
C GLN A 155 -4.54 -1.22 -12.52
N THR A 156 -5.75 -1.77 -12.58
CA THR A 156 -5.97 -3.22 -12.49
C THR A 156 -5.34 -3.96 -13.67
N TRP A 157 -5.40 -3.38 -14.87
CA TRP A 157 -4.77 -3.92 -16.06
C TRP A 157 -3.23 -3.90 -15.97
N PHE A 158 -2.65 -2.81 -15.48
CA PHE A 158 -1.21 -2.75 -15.19
C PHE A 158 -0.80 -3.76 -14.13
N ALA A 159 -1.62 -3.95 -13.10
CA ALA A 159 -1.38 -4.96 -12.08
C ALA A 159 -1.44 -6.38 -12.65
N ALA A 160 -2.36 -6.66 -13.58
CA ALA A 160 -2.48 -7.96 -14.24
C ALA A 160 -1.29 -8.29 -15.16
N ARG A 161 -0.62 -7.29 -15.75
CA ARG A 161 0.57 -7.50 -16.60
C ARG A 161 1.87 -7.75 -15.82
N GLY A 162 1.78 -7.84 -14.50
CA GLY A 162 2.85 -8.32 -13.63
C GLY A 162 3.89 -7.27 -13.22
N ILE A 163 4.77 -7.69 -12.32
CA ILE A 163 5.70 -6.84 -11.55
C ILE A 163 6.64 -6.01 -12.44
N ARG A 164 6.96 -6.50 -13.64
CA ARG A 164 7.85 -5.80 -14.59
C ARG A 164 7.25 -4.47 -15.07
N MET A 165 5.93 -4.43 -15.34
CA MET A 165 5.26 -3.21 -15.79
C MET A 165 5.17 -2.18 -14.66
N MET A 166 4.87 -2.64 -13.44
CA MET A 166 4.86 -1.76 -12.27
C MET A 166 6.24 -1.11 -12.04
N LYS A 167 7.33 -1.89 -12.12
CA LYS A 167 8.69 -1.36 -11.93
C LYS A 167 9.00 -0.22 -12.92
N TRP A 168 8.73 -0.45 -14.20
CA TRP A 168 8.98 0.57 -15.23
C TRP A 168 8.11 1.81 -15.03
N PHE A 169 6.84 1.64 -14.69
CA PHE A 169 5.93 2.75 -14.40
C PHE A 169 6.42 3.58 -13.21
N THR A 170 6.79 2.94 -12.10
CA THR A 170 7.28 3.65 -10.91
C THR A 170 8.57 4.41 -11.19
N VAL A 171 9.53 3.80 -11.90
CA VAL A 171 10.78 4.49 -12.27
C VAL A 171 10.50 5.69 -13.17
N ALA A 172 9.63 5.55 -14.17
CA ALA A 172 9.24 6.66 -15.04
C ALA A 172 8.55 7.78 -14.25
N ALA A 173 7.64 7.44 -13.35
CA ALA A 173 6.95 8.42 -12.49
C ALA A 173 7.93 9.15 -11.54
N SER A 174 8.90 8.44 -10.96
CA SER A 174 9.92 9.05 -10.10
C SER A 174 10.79 10.05 -10.85
N VAL A 175 11.19 9.74 -12.08
CA VAL A 175 11.97 10.68 -12.92
C VAL A 175 11.14 11.92 -13.27
N ALA A 176 9.88 11.74 -13.66
CA ALA A 176 8.99 12.86 -13.96
C ALA A 176 8.77 13.79 -12.74
N LEU A 177 8.60 13.22 -11.55
CA LEU A 177 8.44 13.99 -10.30
C LEU A 177 9.66 14.87 -10.00
N VAL A 178 10.88 14.33 -10.12
CA VAL A 178 12.11 15.10 -9.89
C VAL A 178 12.22 16.26 -10.88
N LEU A 179 11.84 16.07 -12.14
CA LEU A 179 11.87 17.11 -13.16
C LEU A 179 10.82 18.22 -12.97
N ILE A 180 9.73 17.94 -12.26
CA ILE A 180 8.69 18.95 -11.96
C ILE A 180 9.06 19.77 -10.72
N ILE A 181 9.81 19.18 -9.80
CA ILE A 181 10.23 19.81 -8.53
C ILE A 181 11.46 20.71 -8.71
N VAL A 182 12.29 20.47 -9.74
CA VAL A 182 13.47 21.29 -10.11
C VAL A 182 13.05 22.38 -11.10
#